data_AF-A0AAP3A386-F1
#
_entry.id   AF-A0AAP3A386-F1
#
_cell.length_a   1.000
_cell.length_b   1.000
_cell.length_c   1.000
_cell.angle_alpha   90.00
_cell.angle_beta   90.00
_cell.angle_gamma   90.00
#
_symmetry.space_group_name_H-M   'P 1'
#
loop_
_entity.id
_entity.type
_entity.pdbx_description
1 polymer ?
#
loop_
_entity_poly.entity_id
_entity_poly.type
_entity_poly.pdbx_seq_one_letter_code
_entity_poly.pdbx_strand_id
1 'polypeptide(L)'
;LPREIHRLEPEESCCPECGGKLDYLGEVSAEQLELVSSALKVIRTERVKKACTKCDCIVEAPAPSRPIERGIAGPGLLARVLTGKYCEHLPLYRQSEIFARQGVELSRALLSNWVDACCQLMTPVNDALYRYVM
;
A
#
# COMPACT_ATOMS: atom_id res chain seq x y z
N LEU A 1 -11.95 4.92 11.02
CA LEU A 1 -12.08 5.05 9.54
C LEU A 1 -12.84 3.86 8.99
N PRO A 2 -13.64 4.02 7.92
CA PRO A 2 -14.28 2.90 7.22
C PRO A 2 -13.21 1.95 6.66
N ARG A 3 -13.50 0.64 6.70
CA ARG A 3 -12.62 -0.41 6.19
C ARG A 3 -13.19 -0.99 4.91
N GLU A 4 -12.37 -1.05 3.87
CA GLU A 4 -12.64 -1.81 2.65
C GLU A 4 -11.74 -3.04 2.66
N ILE A 5 -12.34 -4.22 2.54
CA ILE A 5 -11.65 -5.50 2.67
C ILE A 5 -11.45 -6.11 1.28
N HIS A 6 -10.20 -6.38 0.91
CA HIS A 6 -9.86 -7.15 -0.27
C HIS A 6 -9.29 -8.49 0.16
N ARG A 7 -10.07 -9.54 -0.05
CA ARG A 7 -9.66 -10.91 0.20
C ARG A 7 -9.04 -11.50 -1.07
N LEU A 8 -7.79 -11.92 -0.97
CA LEU A 8 -6.99 -12.49 -2.04
C LEU A 8 -6.82 -13.99 -1.79
N GLU A 9 -7.29 -14.78 -2.75
CA GLU A 9 -7.08 -16.23 -2.78
C GLU A 9 -5.75 -16.54 -3.48
N PRO A 10 -5.05 -17.64 -3.11
CA PRO A 10 -3.91 -18.13 -3.86
C PRO A 10 -4.28 -18.38 -5.33
N GLU A 11 -3.35 -18.13 -6.24
CA GLU A 11 -3.53 -18.37 -7.68
C GLU A 11 -3.59 -19.87 -7.98
N GLU A 12 -2.93 -20.68 -7.15
CA GLU A 12 -2.86 -22.12 -7.28
C GLU A 12 -4.18 -22.79 -6.88
N SER A 13 -4.77 -23.52 -7.83
CA SER A 13 -5.94 -24.37 -7.59
C SER A 13 -5.59 -25.72 -6.97
N CYS A 14 -4.33 -26.16 -7.07
CA CYS A 14 -3.81 -27.41 -6.52
C CYS A 14 -2.37 -27.23 -6.03
N CYS A 15 -1.89 -28.17 -5.22
CA CYS A 15 -0.53 -28.08 -4.68
C CYS A 15 0.52 -28.08 -5.81
N PRO A 16 1.41 -27.08 -5.87
CA PRO A 16 2.40 -26.97 -6.94
C PRO A 16 3.45 -28.09 -6.89
N GLU A 17 3.63 -28.74 -5.74
CA GLU A 17 4.63 -29.80 -5.57
C GLU A 17 4.09 -31.20 -5.87
N CYS A 18 2.86 -31.52 -5.45
CA CYS A 18 2.32 -32.90 -5.56
C CYS A 18 0.96 -33.00 -6.27
N GLY A 19 0.38 -31.89 -6.73
CA GLY A 19 -0.95 -31.85 -7.35
C GLY A 19 -2.12 -32.18 -6.39
N GLY A 20 -1.85 -32.28 -5.08
CA GLY A 20 -2.85 -32.56 -4.07
C GLY A 20 -3.85 -31.41 -3.85
N LYS A 21 -4.94 -31.70 -3.11
CA LYS A 21 -5.93 -30.71 -2.72
C LYS A 21 -5.34 -29.72 -1.71
N LEU A 22 -5.72 -28.46 -1.86
CA LEU A 22 -5.37 -27.37 -0.96
C LEU A 22 -6.58 -27.06 -0.07
N ASP A 23 -6.39 -27.09 1.25
CA ASP A 23 -7.40 -26.73 2.24
C ASP A 23 -6.98 -25.46 2.99
N TYR A 24 -7.96 -24.73 3.52
CA TYR A 24 -7.74 -23.49 4.24
C TYR A 24 -6.85 -23.71 5.48
N LEU A 25 -5.77 -22.92 5.59
CA LEU A 25 -4.88 -22.93 6.75
C LEU A 25 -5.09 -21.70 7.63
N GLY A 26 -5.25 -20.52 7.02
CA GLY A 26 -5.34 -19.26 7.74
C GLY A 26 -5.31 -18.06 6.80
N GLU A 27 -5.16 -16.87 7.35
CA GLU A 27 -5.05 -15.64 6.57
C GLU A 27 -4.08 -14.66 7.21
N VAL A 28 -3.45 -13.83 6.38
CA VAL A 28 -2.59 -12.73 6.82
C VAL A 28 -3.21 -11.42 6.37
N SER A 29 -3.53 -10.56 7.32
CA SER A 29 -4.08 -9.24 7.05
C SER A 29 -3.01 -8.15 7.10
N ALA A 30 -3.07 -7.19 6.18
CA ALA A 30 -2.31 -5.96 6.25
C ALA A 30 -3.21 -4.76 5.95
N GLU A 31 -3.06 -3.68 6.73
CA GLU A 31 -3.86 -2.47 6.57
C GLU A 31 -3.02 -1.34 5.94
N GLN A 32 -3.66 -0.53 5.11
CA GLN A 32 -3.13 0.70 4.53
C GLN A 32 -4.16 1.83 4.65
N LEU A 33 -3.69 3.01 5.02
CA LEU A 33 -4.45 4.24 5.01
C LEU A 33 -4.44 4.81 3.58
N GLU A 34 -5.63 5.00 3.02
CA GLU A 34 -5.81 5.45 1.64
C GLU A 34 -6.79 6.63 1.58
N LEU A 35 -6.60 7.50 0.58
CA LEU A 35 -7.54 8.56 0.24
C LEU A 35 -8.28 8.19 -1.04
N VAL A 36 -9.58 7.92 -0.96
CA VAL A 36 -10.45 7.66 -2.13
C VAL A 36 -11.63 8.60 -2.11
N SER A 37 -11.87 9.27 -3.24
CA SER A 37 -12.96 10.23 -3.41
C SER A 37 -12.98 11.29 -2.30
N SER A 38 -11.79 11.79 -1.93
CA SER A 38 -11.56 12.77 -0.85
C SER A 38 -11.89 12.29 0.58
N ALA A 39 -12.13 10.99 0.77
CA ALA A 39 -12.37 10.39 2.09
C ALA A 39 -11.22 9.46 2.47
N LEU A 40 -10.75 9.57 3.72
CA LEU A 40 -9.78 8.63 4.28
C LEU A 40 -10.47 7.32 4.62
N LYS A 41 -9.88 6.22 4.17
CA LYS A 41 -10.33 4.85 4.45
C LYS A 41 -9.14 3.96 4.76
N VAL A 42 -9.42 2.82 5.38
CA VAL A 42 -8.44 1.77 5.57
C VAL A 42 -8.72 0.67 4.56
N ILE A 43 -7.75 0.42 3.69
CA ILE A 43 -7.71 -0.74 2.81
C ILE A 43 -7.09 -1.89 3.61
N ARG A 44 -7.88 -2.92 3.90
CA ARG A 44 -7.42 -4.14 4.56
C ARG A 44 -7.30 -5.24 3.51
N THR A 45 -6.07 -5.67 3.24
CA THR A 45 -5.80 -6.79 2.34
C THR A 45 -5.64 -8.06 3.16
N GLU A 46 -6.46 -9.06 2.90
CA GLU A 46 -6.42 -10.38 3.54
C GLU A 46 -5.92 -11.40 2.52
N ARG A 47 -4.76 -12.00 2.78
CA ARG A 47 -4.17 -13.01 1.91
C ARG A 47 -4.41 -14.37 2.53
N VAL A 48 -5.21 -15.18 1.85
CA VAL A 48 -5.56 -16.53 2.31
C VAL A 48 -4.37 -17.45 2.13
N LYS A 49 -4.08 -18.24 3.15
CA LYS A 49 -3.11 -19.34 3.16
C LYS A 49 -3.85 -20.65 3.03
N LYS A 50 -3.39 -21.51 2.13
CA LYS A 50 -3.87 -22.89 1.99
C LYS A 50 -2.72 -23.86 2.15
N ALA A 51 -2.98 -24.99 2.78
CA ALA A 51 -2.01 -26.07 2.94
C ALA A 51 -2.45 -27.30 2.15
N CYS A 52 -1.50 -28.01 1.58
CA CYS A 52 -1.75 -29.28 0.91
C CYS A 52 -2.03 -30.38 1.94
N THR A 53 -3.10 -31.13 1.75
CA THR A 53 -3.46 -32.26 2.64
C THR A 53 -2.56 -33.49 2.51
N LYS A 54 -1.57 -33.48 1.59
CA LYS A 54 -0.70 -34.63 1.29
C LYS A 54 0.76 -34.41 1.69
N CYS A 55 1.31 -33.23 1.40
CA CYS A 55 2.72 -32.92 1.61
C CYS A 55 2.95 -31.67 2.46
N ASP A 56 1.90 -31.09 3.04
CA ASP A 56 1.95 -29.90 3.90
C ASP A 56 2.54 -28.63 3.24
N CYS A 57 2.73 -28.63 1.92
CA CYS A 57 3.11 -27.44 1.14
C CYS A 57 2.08 -26.32 1.32
N ILE A 58 2.54 -25.10 1.64
CA ILE A 58 1.70 -23.93 1.89
C ILE A 58 1.77 -22.98 0.70
N VAL A 59 0.60 -22.59 0.18
CA VAL A 59 0.47 -21.54 -0.83
C VAL A 59 -0.28 -20.34 -0.24
N GLU A 60 0.07 -19.15 -0.70
CA GLU A 60 -0.49 -17.88 -0.24
C GLU A 60 -0.56 -16.92 -1.42
N ALA A 61 -1.62 -16.11 -1.50
CA ALA A 61 -1.68 -15.03 -2.48
C ALA A 61 -0.46 -14.08 -2.34
N PRO A 62 0.16 -13.65 -3.45
CA PRO A 62 1.27 -12.71 -3.38
C PRO A 62 0.84 -11.39 -2.73
N ALA A 63 1.74 -10.76 -1.98
CA ALA A 63 1.49 -9.44 -1.43
C ALA A 63 1.36 -8.42 -2.56
N PRO A 64 0.28 -7.60 -2.60
CA PRO A 64 0.20 -6.52 -3.58
C PRO A 64 1.40 -5.60 -3.45
N SER A 65 1.87 -5.10 -4.59
CA SER A 65 2.93 -4.10 -4.61
C SER A 65 2.47 -2.82 -3.90
N ARG A 66 3.42 -2.16 -3.23
CA ARG A 66 3.18 -0.90 -2.52
C ARG A 66 4.22 0.11 -2.96
N PRO A 67 3.89 1.41 -3.08
CA PRO A 67 4.90 2.42 -3.38
C PRO A 67 6.01 2.43 -2.33
N ILE A 68 5.65 2.37 -1.04
CA ILE A 68 6.59 2.30 0.08
C ILE A 68 6.42 0.93 0.75
N GLU A 69 7.47 0.11 0.70
CA GLU A 69 7.47 -1.20 1.35
C GLU A 69 7.21 -1.07 2.85
N ARG A 70 6.31 -1.91 3.37
CA ARG A 70 5.90 -1.92 4.80
C ARG A 70 5.33 -0.58 5.31
N GLY A 71 5.13 0.39 4.42
CA GLY A 71 4.50 1.66 4.74
C GLY A 71 3.00 1.52 4.95
N ILE A 72 2.44 2.42 5.76
CA ILE A 72 1.01 2.48 6.03
C ILE A 72 0.24 3.29 4.98
N ALA A 73 0.90 4.09 4.15
CA ALA A 73 0.22 4.93 3.17
C ALA A 73 -0.06 4.17 1.87
N GLY A 74 -1.29 4.32 1.36
CA GLY A 74 -1.67 3.94 0.01
C GLY A 74 -1.25 4.99 -1.03
N PRO A 75 -1.20 4.62 -2.32
CA PRO A 75 -0.80 5.51 -3.40
C PRO A 75 -1.63 6.81 -3.50
N GLY A 76 -2.93 6.79 -3.25
CA GLY A 76 -3.78 7.98 -3.31
C GLY A 76 -3.45 9.00 -2.22
N LEU A 77 -3.18 8.52 -0.99
CA LEU A 77 -2.73 9.36 0.11
C LEU A 77 -1.35 9.98 -0.19
N LEU A 78 -0.41 9.19 -0.70
CA LEU A 78 0.91 9.70 -1.10
C LEU A 78 0.79 10.78 -2.19
N ALA A 79 -0.04 10.54 -3.20
CA ALA A 79 -0.34 11.52 -4.25
C ALA A 79 -0.93 12.80 -3.67
N ARG A 80 -1.86 12.71 -2.71
CA ARG A 80 -2.42 13.91 -2.03
C ARG A 80 -1.36 14.70 -1.29
N VAL A 81 -0.44 14.02 -0.59
CA VAL A 81 0.63 14.68 0.18
C VAL A 81 1.58 15.46 -0.74
N LEU A 82 2.01 14.83 -1.83
CA LEU A 82 2.90 15.43 -2.83
C LEU A 82 2.25 16.61 -3.55
N THR A 83 1.04 16.42 -4.08
CA THR A 83 0.29 17.47 -4.78
C THR A 83 0.00 18.65 -3.85
N GLY A 84 -0.38 18.37 -2.60
CA GLY A 84 -0.51 19.40 -1.58
C GLY A 84 0.77 20.20 -1.40
N LYS A 85 1.91 19.50 -1.22
CA LYS A 85 3.19 20.16 -0.94
C LYS A 85 3.69 21.00 -2.13
N TYR A 86 3.65 20.43 -3.33
CA TYR A 86 4.34 20.99 -4.49
C TYR A 86 3.43 21.77 -5.44
N CYS A 87 2.17 21.38 -5.59
CA CYS A 87 1.23 22.04 -6.51
C CYS A 87 0.34 23.07 -5.80
N GLU A 88 -0.05 22.81 -4.55
CA GLU A 88 -0.97 23.67 -3.78
C GLU A 88 -0.25 24.54 -2.74
N HIS A 89 1.09 24.49 -2.69
CA HIS A 89 1.91 25.21 -1.71
C HIS A 89 1.47 24.98 -0.25
N LEU A 90 1.01 23.77 0.06
CA LEU A 90 0.49 23.39 1.36
C LEU A 90 1.62 22.74 2.20
N PRO A 91 2.22 23.45 3.17
CA PRO A 91 3.33 22.92 3.94
C PRO A 91 2.90 21.71 4.79
N LEU A 92 3.83 20.78 5.04
CA LEU A 92 3.53 19.49 5.68
C LEU A 92 2.90 19.61 7.08
N TYR A 93 3.21 20.67 7.84
CA TYR A 93 2.55 20.91 9.13
C TYR A 93 1.05 21.17 8.95
N ARG A 94 0.67 21.93 7.91
CA ARG A 94 -0.74 22.25 7.65
C ARG A 94 -1.49 21.03 7.12
N GLN A 95 -0.83 20.19 6.33
CA GLN A 95 -1.39 18.91 5.91
C GLN A 95 -1.64 17.98 7.11
N SER A 96 -0.68 17.88 8.02
CA SER A 96 -0.82 17.12 9.28
C SER A 96 -2.05 17.58 10.06
N GLU A 97 -2.25 18.89 10.24
CA GLU A 97 -3.46 19.43 10.89
C GLU A 97 -4.76 19.15 10.13
N ILE A 98 -4.73 19.15 8.79
CA ILE A 98 -5.89 18.82 7.96
C ILE A 98 -6.30 17.36 8.18
N PHE A 99 -5.34 16.43 8.18
CA PHE A 99 -5.61 15.02 8.44
C PHE A 99 -6.07 14.78 9.89
N ALA A 100 -5.50 15.50 10.86
CA ALA A 100 -5.95 15.46 12.26
C ALA A 100 -7.42 15.87 12.40
N ARG A 101 -7.86 16.92 11.68
CA ARG A 101 -9.29 17.31 11.61
C ARG A 101 -10.20 16.25 10.99
N GLN A 102 -9.64 15.32 10.21
CA GLN A 102 -10.34 14.16 9.66
C GLN A 102 -10.21 12.91 10.56
N GLY A 103 -9.66 13.06 11.77
CA GLY A 103 -9.49 11.98 12.75
C GLY A 103 -8.26 11.11 12.50
N VAL A 104 -7.27 11.58 11.74
CA VAL A 104 -6.04 10.84 11.43
C VAL A 104 -4.80 11.65 11.80
N GLU A 105 -4.16 11.24 12.89
CA GLU A 105 -2.93 11.85 13.38
C GLU A 105 -1.72 11.38 12.57
N LEU A 106 -1.20 12.25 11.71
CA LEU A 106 0.01 12.01 10.93
C LEU A 106 1.07 13.03 11.33
N SER A 107 2.22 12.58 11.82
CA SER A 107 3.30 13.50 12.20
C SER A 107 3.95 14.14 10.96
N ARG A 108 4.49 15.34 11.13
CA ARG A 108 5.23 16.02 10.06
C ARG A 108 6.45 15.22 9.58
N ALA A 109 7.11 14.54 10.51
CA ALA A 109 8.25 13.68 10.20
C ALA A 109 7.83 12.50 9.31
N LEU A 110 6.70 11.87 9.62
CA LEU A 110 6.14 10.79 8.79
C LEU A 110 5.82 11.28 7.38
N LEU A 111 5.16 12.43 7.26
CA LEU A 111 4.86 13.03 5.95
C LEU A 111 6.14 13.39 5.18
N SER A 112 7.19 13.87 5.86
CA SER A 112 8.48 14.15 5.23
C SER A 112 9.11 12.89 4.67
N ASN A 113 9.14 11.82 5.47
CA ASN A 113 9.70 10.53 5.05
C ASN A 113 8.95 9.97 3.83
N TRP A 114 7.63 10.16 3.75
CA TRP A 114 6.85 9.77 2.58
C TRP A 114 7.21 10.59 1.34
N VAL A 115 7.40 11.90 1.48
CA VAL A 115 7.86 12.74 0.38
C VAL A 115 9.22 12.26 -0.12
N ASP A 116 10.17 12.01 0.78
CA ASP A 116 11.52 11.58 0.41
C ASP A 116 11.50 10.23 -0.32
N ALA A 117 10.73 9.26 0.17
CA ALA A 117 10.55 7.97 -0.48
C ALA A 117 9.92 8.12 -1.87
N CYS A 118 8.90 8.96 -2.03
CA CYS A 118 8.30 9.21 -3.34
C CYS A 118 9.26 9.90 -4.30
N CYS A 119 10.07 10.85 -3.84
CA CYS A 119 11.11 11.47 -4.65
C CYS A 119 12.09 10.42 -5.19
N GLN A 120 12.51 9.47 -4.35
CA GLN A 120 13.37 8.36 -4.77
C GLN A 120 12.70 7.48 -5.83
N LEU A 121 11.42 7.13 -5.67
CA LEU A 121 10.65 6.36 -6.66
C LEU A 121 10.53 7.07 -8.01
N MET A 122 10.50 8.40 -8.02
CA MET A 122 10.38 9.20 -9.23
C MET A 122 11.71 9.45 -9.96
N THR A 123 12.85 8.99 -9.40
CA THR A 123 14.18 9.17 -10.01
C THR A 123 14.24 8.76 -11.49
N PRO A 124 13.71 7.59 -11.92
CA PRO A 124 13.77 7.19 -13.33
C PRO A 124 13.05 8.16 -14.28
N VAL A 125 11.94 8.75 -13.82
CA VAL A 125 11.18 9.74 -14.58
C VAL A 125 11.95 11.05 -14.65
N ASN A 126 12.50 11.50 -13.52
CA ASN A 126 13.34 12.69 -13.47
C ASN A 126 14.56 12.57 -14.40
N ASP A 127 15.26 11.44 -14.39
CA ASP A 127 16.41 11.19 -15.27
C ASP A 127 16.03 11.17 -16.76
N ALA A 128 14.85 10.63 -17.09
CA ALA A 128 14.33 10.68 -18.45
C ALA A 128 14.01 12.12 -18.89
N LEU A 129 13.41 12.94 -18.00
CA LEU A 129 13.14 14.35 -18.26
C LEU A 129 14.43 15.15 -18.44
N TYR A 130 15.43 14.93 -17.59
CA TYR A 130 16.73 15.59 -17.72
C TYR A 130 17.38 15.31 -19.07
N ARG A 131 17.39 14.04 -19.53
CA ARG A 131 17.91 13.66 -20.86
C ARG A 131 17.11 14.20 -22.04
N TYR A 132 15.84 14.54 -21.82
CA TYR A 132 15.00 15.10 -22.87
C TYR A 132 15.22 16.61 -23.02
N VAL A 133 15.48 17.31 -21.91
CA VAL A 133 15.62 18.77 -21.88
C VAL A 133 17.06 19.22 -22.12
N MET A 134 18.05 18.48 -21.61
CA MET A 134 19.49 18.73 -21.82
C MET A 134 20.06 17.83 -22.89
#